data_AF-A0A9P8JMU4-F1
#
_entry.id   AF-A0A9P8JMU4-F1
#
_cell.length_a   1.000
_cell.length_b   1.000
_cell.length_c   1.000
_cell.angle_alpha   90.00
_cell.angle_beta   90.00
_cell.angle_gamma   90.00
#
_symmetry.space_group_name_H-M   'P 1'
#
loop_
_entity.id
_entity.type
_entity.pdbx_description
1 polymer ?
#
loop_
_entity_poly.entity_id
_entity_poly.type
_entity_poly.pdbx_seq_one_letter_code
_entity_poly.pdbx_strand_id
1 'polypeptide(L)' 'VGVYVLPKILDEQVALLHLEHVNAELSTLTDVQAEYLGLPVEGPFKSDMYRY' A
#
# COMPACT_ATOMS: atom_id res chain seq x y z
N VAL A 1 -14.35 -8.78 24.59
CA VAL A 1 -14.61 -8.36 23.19
C VAL A 1 -13.42 -7.54 22.74
N GLY A 2 -12.75 -7.93 21.65
CA GLY A 2 -11.59 -7.22 21.12
C GLY A 2 -11.95 -6.28 19.98
N VAL A 3 -11.14 -5.25 19.75
CA VAL A 3 -11.20 -4.38 18.57
C VAL A 3 -10.09 -4.81 17.63
N TYR A 4 -10.43 -5.02 16.36
CA TYR A 4 -9.49 -5.43 15.31
C TYR A 4 -9.60 -4.47 14.14
N VAL A 5 -8.50 -4.31 13.42
CA VAL A 5 -8.43 -3.52 12.18
C VAL A 5 -8.17 -4.45 11.00
N LEU A 6 -8.53 -3.99 9.80
CA LEU A 6 -8.24 -4.73 8.58
C LEU A 6 -6.72 -4.76 8.29
N PRO A 7 -6.22 -5.82 7.63
CA PRO A 7 -4.85 -5.85 7.13
C PRO A 7 -4.55 -4.72 6.16
N LYS A 8 -3.32 -4.20 6.16
CA LYS A 8 -2.88 -3.08 5.31
C LYS A 8 -3.10 -3.30 3.82
N ILE A 9 -2.95 -4.53 3.33
CA ILE A 9 -3.17 -4.81 1.90
C ILE A 9 -4.60 -4.48 1.46
N LEU A 10 -5.59 -4.66 2.33
CA LEU A 10 -6.98 -4.30 2.02
C LEU A 10 -7.19 -2.78 2.09
N ASP A 11 -6.51 -2.10 3.02
CA ASP A 11 -6.54 -0.64 3.14
C ASP A 11 -5.92 0.02 1.88
N GLU A 12 -4.77 -0.49 1.43
CA GLU A 12 -4.11 -0.03 0.21
C GLU A 12 -4.96 -0.31 -1.06
N GLN A 13 -5.66 -1.45 -1.13
CA GLN A 13 -6.61 -1.73 -2.21
C GLN A 13 -7.78 -0.73 -2.23
N VAL A 14 -8.32 -0.38 -1.06
CA VAL A 14 -9.36 0.66 -0.98
C VAL A 14 -8.82 1.98 -1.50
N ALA A 15 -7.61 2.39 -1.14
CA ALA A 15 -7.00 3.62 -1.68
C ALA A 15 -6.81 3.56 -3.20
N LEU A 16 -6.34 2.43 -3.74
CA LEU A 16 -6.12 2.23 -5.18
C LEU A 16 -7.42 2.43 -5.99
N LEU A 17 -8.55 1.90 -5.50
CA LEU A 17 -9.84 2.02 -6.17
C LEU A 17 -10.37 3.46 -6.26
N HIS A 18 -9.88 4.37 -5.43
CA HIS A 18 -10.32 5.77 -5.41
C HIS A 18 -9.45 6.72 -6.23
N LEU A 19 -8.31 6.26 -6.78
CA LEU A 19 -7.38 7.13 -7.50
C LEU A 19 -8.00 7.82 -8.72
N GLU A 20 -8.85 7.10 -9.46
CA GLU A 20 -9.54 7.65 -10.64
C GLU A 20 -10.45 8.82 -10.26
N HIS A 21 -11.12 8.73 -9.11
CA HIS A 21 -12.01 9.80 -8.62
C HIS A 21 -11.27 11.11 -8.37
N VAL A 22 -10.00 11.03 -7.98
CA VAL A 22 -9.15 12.20 -7.71
C VAL A 22 -8.20 12.52 -8.86
N ASN A 23 -8.34 11.84 -10.01
CA ASN A 23 -7.46 11.96 -11.17
C ASN A 23 -5.97 11.86 -10.81
N ALA A 24 -5.64 10.92 -9.91
CA ALA A 24 -4.27 10.66 -9.48
C ALA A 24 -3.68 9.47 -10.22
N GLU A 25 -2.40 9.57 -10.57
CA GLU A 25 -1.62 8.46 -11.14
C GLU A 25 -0.60 7.98 -10.12
N LEU A 26 -0.59 6.68 -9.85
CA LEU A 26 0.35 6.05 -8.92
C LEU A 26 1.55 5.51 -9.69
N SER A 27 2.75 5.88 -9.27
CA SER A 27 3.98 5.30 -9.82
C SER A 27 4.16 3.84 -9.35
N THR A 28 4.64 2.97 -10.24
CA THR A 28 4.98 1.58 -9.91
C THR A 28 6.47 1.45 -9.63
N LEU A 29 6.83 0.70 -8.58
CA LEU A 29 8.22 0.38 -8.30
C LEU A 29 8.79 -0.49 -9.42
N THR A 30 10.05 -0.24 -9.81
CA THR A 30 10.81 -1.21 -10.61
C THR A 30 11.28 -2.36 -9.73
N ASP A 31 11.58 -3.52 -10.32
CA ASP A 31 12.09 -4.69 -9.58
C ASP A 31 13.34 -4.35 -8.75
N VAL A 32 14.24 -3.52 -9.30
CA VAL A 32 15.45 -3.07 -8.60
C VAL A 32 15.12 -2.18 -7.40
N GLN A 33 14.11 -1.31 -7.50
CA GLN A 33 13.67 -0.48 -6.39
C GLN A 33 12.97 -1.31 -5.30
N ALA A 34 12.14 -2.27 -5.71
CA ALA A 34 11.44 -3.18 -4.82
C ALA A 34 12.45 -4.02 -4.02
N GLU A 35 13.44 -4.60 -4.70
CA GLU A 35 14.55 -5.33 -4.07
C GLU A 35 15.36 -4.44 -3.12
N TYR A 36 15.73 -3.23 -3.56
CA TYR A 36 16.48 -2.28 -2.74
C TYR A 36 15.75 -1.89 -1.45
N LEU A 37 14.42 -1.76 -1.50
CA LEU A 37 13.59 -1.42 -0.35
C LEU A 37 13.17 -2.65 0.46
N GLY A 38 13.38 -3.86 -0.05
CA GLY A 38 12.90 -5.11 0.55
C GLY A 38 11.37 -5.17 0.61
N LEU A 39 10.69 -4.58 -0.37
CA LEU A 39 9.23 -4.55 -0.46
C LEU A 39 8.77 -5.26 -1.74
N PRO A 40 7.60 -5.93 -1.74
CA PRO A 40 6.96 -6.36 -2.98
C PRO A 40 6.48 -5.15 -3.81
N VAL A 41 6.39 -5.32 -5.13
CA VAL A 41 5.96 -4.26 -6.06
C VAL A 41 4.50 -3.87 -5.80
N GLU A 42 3.69 -4.81 -5.35
CA GLU A 42 2.26 -4.70 -5.06
C GLU A 42 1.91 -4.32 -3.61
N GLY A 43 2.92 -4.14 -2.74
CA GLY A 43 2.73 -3.85 -1.32
C GLY A 43 2.50 -5.09 -0.44
N PRO A 44 2.38 -4.93 0.90
CA PRO A 44 2.19 -3.68 1.62
C PRO A 44 3.40 -2.75 1.55
N PHE A 45 3.16 -1.46 1.31
CA PHE A 45 4.25 -0.50 1.11
C PHE A 45 4.81 0.08 2.41
N LYS A 46 4.18 -0.22 3.55
CA LYS A 46 4.54 0.29 4.89
C LYS A 46 4.26 -0.76 5.95
N SER A 47 5.06 -0.74 7.03
CA SER A 47 4.90 -1.63 8.17
C SER A 47 3.69 -1.26 9.04
N ASP A 48 3.20 -2.21 9.85
CA ASP A 48 2.05 -2.02 10.76
C ASP A 48 2.21 -0.86 11.75
N MET A 49 3.43 -0.57 12.16
CA MET A 49 3.74 0.52 13.10
C MET A 49 3.75 1.91 12.44
N TYR A 50 3.67 1.96 11.12
CA TYR A 50 3.70 3.20 10.35
C TYR A 50 2.39 3.96 10.50
N ARG A 51 2.48 5.25 10.84
CA ARG A 51 1.34 6.12 11.19
C ARG A 51 0.79 6.89 9.99
N TYR A 52 0.68 6.23 8.83
CA TYR A 52 0.45 6.80 7.50
C TYR A 52 1.66 7.47 6.84
#